data_AF-A0A812IAG5-F1
#
_entry.id   AF-A0A812IAG5-F1
#
_cell.length_a   1.000
_cell.length_b   1.000
_cell.length_c   1.000
_cell.angle_alpha   90.00
_cell.angle_beta   90.00
_cell.angle_gamma   90.00
#
_symmetry.space_group_name_H-M   'P 1'
#
loop_
_entity.id
_entity.type
_entity.pdbx_description
1 polymer ?
#
loop_
_entity_poly.entity_id
_entity_poly.type
_entity_poly.pdbx_seq_one_letter_code
_entity_poly.pdbx_strand_id
1 'polypeptide(L)'
;MLEQLTSQKQMLEAKQREVNQLMSTQDQSQDAWQAEAAELAGLQANLTKEEGLYADLQKKVQKEIARLTDQQLAADKRLRELQAAYEKKQEKVDQLREQAVARGSIARNASQQADVVQANLAEAEGLVNKHRRLAETSEKVFLQAKMDVDHAERLCLDSEHEVAEKKELKLRVLAARSSLQSFYNNVDNLSRSLEGKIMDPEADAPKLFRADPLAAVALRSYNEMTASFRRLFVKSKDTYEVVAGSIPEIEGNAEAALKLLCDPFEAIEEEAQRAGNSTIFEEKCGPFLWSDLGVERRPFPSFAEMEPGRQESEDMQEEEPESPTNMWKDEEETEETQTGDLPSSPVGLPPLPLERLPTKTTHAPEPEPESMSPKTPVMGLPPPPLDRLPSKTTPSPNAVPD
;
A
#
# COMPACT_ATOMS: atom_id res chain seq x y z
N MET A 1 7.75 -71.51 -0.97
CA MET A 1 6.35 -71.05 -0.74
C MET A 1 6.21 -70.28 0.56
N LEU A 2 6.62 -70.80 1.73
CA LEU A 2 6.52 -70.07 3.01
C LEU A 2 7.32 -68.75 3.04
N GLU A 3 8.55 -68.73 2.51
CA GLU A 3 9.39 -67.52 2.46
C GLU A 3 8.80 -66.40 1.60
N GLN A 4 8.18 -66.77 0.47
CA GLN A 4 7.49 -65.83 -0.43
C GLN A 4 6.27 -65.19 0.25
N LEU A 5 5.53 -65.98 1.03
CA LEU A 5 4.37 -65.51 1.79
C LEU A 5 4.77 -64.56 2.92
N THR A 6 5.88 -64.84 3.60
CA THR A 6 6.43 -63.95 4.64
C THR A 6 6.98 -62.64 4.07
N SER A 7 7.64 -62.69 2.90
CA SER A 7 8.13 -61.50 2.20
C SER A 7 6.98 -60.60 1.72
N GLN A 8 5.92 -61.19 1.15
CA GLN A 8 4.71 -60.44 0.77
C GLN A 8 3.99 -59.83 1.97
N LYS A 9 3.91 -60.54 3.09
CA LYS A 9 3.31 -60.01 4.32
C LYS A 9 4.09 -58.81 4.86
N GLN A 10 5.43 -58.87 4.87
CA GLN A 10 6.27 -57.75 5.29
C GLN A 10 6.13 -56.54 4.37
N MET A 11 6.04 -56.74 3.06
CA MET A 11 5.81 -55.66 2.09
C MET A 11 4.44 -55.00 2.31
N LEU A 12 3.39 -55.78 2.56
CA LEU A 12 2.06 -55.28 2.88
C LEU A 12 2.04 -54.46 4.18
N GLU A 13 2.72 -54.94 5.23
CA GLU A 13 2.84 -54.21 6.50
C GLU A 13 3.66 -52.91 6.36
N ALA A 14 4.66 -52.88 5.48
CA ALA A 14 5.42 -51.68 5.16
C ALA A 14 4.56 -50.67 4.39
N LYS A 15 3.83 -51.11 3.36
CA LYS A 15 2.90 -50.24 2.62
C LYS A 15 1.76 -49.73 3.49
N GLN A 16 1.25 -50.54 4.42
CA GLN A 16 0.23 -50.10 5.37
C GLN A 16 0.75 -48.98 6.28
N ARG A 17 2.02 -49.07 6.74
CA ARG A 17 2.65 -48.02 7.53
C ARG A 17 2.86 -46.74 6.73
N GLU A 18 3.31 -46.87 5.48
CA GLU A 18 3.51 -45.75 4.57
C GLU A 18 2.19 -45.01 4.27
N VAL A 19 1.11 -45.74 3.99
CA VAL A 19 -0.23 -45.16 3.80
C VAL A 19 -0.72 -44.45 5.05
N ASN A 20 -0.54 -45.05 6.24
CA ASN A 20 -0.92 -44.40 7.50
C ASN A 20 -0.11 -43.11 7.75
N GLN A 21 1.16 -43.09 7.36
CA GLN A 21 2.03 -41.93 7.50
C GLN A 21 1.62 -40.82 6.52
N LEU A 22 1.31 -41.17 5.27
CA LEU A 22 0.78 -40.24 4.27
C LEU A 22 -0.55 -39.64 4.69
N MET A 23 -1.49 -40.45 5.20
CA MET A 23 -2.75 -39.94 5.75
C MET A 23 -2.50 -38.97 6.92
N SER A 24 -1.61 -39.31 7.86
CA SER A 24 -1.28 -38.42 8.96
C SER A 24 -0.67 -37.09 8.50
N THR A 25 0.18 -37.09 7.47
CA THR A 25 0.73 -35.85 6.92
C THR A 25 -0.31 -35.04 6.15
N GLN A 26 -1.25 -35.72 5.49
CA GLN A 26 -2.36 -35.08 4.79
C GLN A 26 -3.29 -34.38 5.79
N ASP A 27 -3.65 -35.05 6.88
CA ASP A 27 -4.48 -34.47 7.95
C ASP A 27 -3.81 -33.24 8.57
N GLN A 28 -2.50 -33.32 8.89
CA GLN A 28 -1.74 -32.17 9.39
C GLN A 28 -1.70 -31.01 8.40
N SER A 29 -1.56 -31.30 7.09
CA SER A 29 -1.57 -30.27 6.06
C SER A 29 -2.96 -29.62 5.90
N GLN A 30 -4.04 -30.39 6.07
CA GLN A 30 -5.41 -29.88 6.04
C GLN A 30 -5.70 -29.00 7.26
N ASP A 31 -5.28 -29.41 8.45
CA ASP A 31 -5.44 -28.63 9.68
C ASP A 31 -4.67 -27.29 9.59
N ALA A 32 -3.43 -27.33 9.07
CA ALA A 32 -2.63 -26.12 8.84
C ALA A 32 -3.31 -25.20 7.82
N TRP A 33 -3.81 -25.74 6.70
CA TRP A 33 -4.53 -24.97 5.68
C TRP A 33 -5.81 -24.34 6.24
N GLN A 34 -6.57 -25.06 7.06
CA GLN A 34 -7.77 -24.53 7.72
C GLN A 34 -7.44 -23.40 8.70
N ALA A 35 -6.34 -23.54 9.46
CA ALA A 35 -5.87 -22.49 10.36
C ALA A 35 -5.46 -21.22 9.60
N GLU A 36 -4.68 -21.37 8.53
CA GLU A 36 -4.27 -20.24 7.67
C GLU A 36 -5.49 -19.58 6.98
N ALA A 37 -6.45 -20.38 6.50
CA ALA A 37 -7.68 -19.86 5.90
C ALA A 37 -8.52 -19.07 6.91
N ALA A 38 -8.60 -19.53 8.17
CA ALA A 38 -9.29 -18.82 9.24
C ALA A 38 -8.58 -17.51 9.61
N GLU A 39 -7.24 -17.51 9.67
CA GLU A 39 -6.46 -16.30 9.91
C GLU A 39 -6.64 -15.27 8.78
N LEU A 40 -6.62 -15.73 7.52
CA LEU A 40 -6.81 -14.87 6.35
C LEU A 40 -8.23 -14.28 6.32
N ALA A 41 -9.25 -15.06 6.67
CA ALA A 41 -10.62 -14.55 6.84
C ALA A 41 -10.71 -13.50 7.98
N GLY A 42 -9.99 -13.72 9.08
CA GLY A 42 -9.89 -12.75 10.18
C GLY A 42 -9.23 -11.44 9.77
N LEU A 43 -8.15 -11.50 8.99
CA LEU A 43 -7.48 -10.32 8.44
C LEU A 43 -8.37 -9.56 7.44
N GLN A 44 -9.10 -10.27 6.56
CA GLN A 44 -10.06 -9.63 5.65
C GLN A 44 -11.21 -8.94 6.38
N ALA A 45 -11.74 -9.56 7.44
CA ALA A 45 -12.77 -8.95 8.28
C ALA A 45 -12.27 -7.71 9.02
N ASN A 46 -11.01 -7.71 9.47
CA ASN A 46 -10.38 -6.53 10.08
C ASN A 46 -10.16 -5.42 9.06
N LEU A 47 -9.65 -5.74 7.86
CA LEU A 47 -9.42 -4.76 6.79
C LEU A 47 -10.72 -4.04 6.42
N THR A 48 -11.79 -4.79 6.15
CA THR A 48 -13.11 -4.23 5.80
C THR A 48 -13.69 -3.38 6.93
N LYS A 49 -13.43 -3.74 8.19
CA LYS A 49 -13.84 -2.93 9.34
C LYS A 49 -13.07 -1.61 9.42
N GLU A 50 -11.75 -1.64 9.24
CA GLU A 50 -10.90 -0.44 9.24
C GLU A 50 -11.26 0.49 8.07
N GLU A 51 -11.49 -0.05 6.86
CA GLU A 51 -12.00 0.71 5.71
C GLU A 51 -13.32 1.43 6.04
N GLY A 52 -14.25 0.74 6.71
CA GLY A 52 -15.50 1.33 7.17
C GLY A 52 -15.30 2.47 8.17
N LEU A 53 -14.38 2.30 9.14
CA LEU A 53 -14.04 3.35 10.11
C LEU A 53 -13.39 4.56 9.45
N TYR A 54 -12.53 4.34 8.46
CA TYR A 54 -11.89 5.41 7.69
C TYR A 54 -12.91 6.20 6.87
N ALA A 55 -13.82 5.52 6.16
CA ALA A 55 -14.90 6.17 5.42
C ALA A 55 -15.83 7.00 6.32
N ASP A 56 -16.13 6.50 7.53
CA ASP A 56 -16.92 7.24 8.52
C ASP A 56 -16.16 8.45 9.08
N LEU A 57 -14.85 8.32 9.30
CA LEU A 57 -14.00 9.43 9.73
C LEU A 57 -13.93 10.50 8.63
N GLN A 58 -13.72 10.12 7.38
CA GLN A 58 -13.70 11.02 6.22
C GLN A 58 -15.02 11.80 6.12
N LYS A 59 -16.17 11.13 6.26
CA LYS A 59 -17.49 11.80 6.30
C LYS A 59 -17.63 12.77 7.47
N LYS A 60 -17.11 12.45 8.65
CA LYS A 60 -17.13 13.34 9.82
C LYS A 60 -16.28 14.58 9.58
N VAL A 61 -15.07 14.40 9.04
CA VAL A 61 -14.15 15.50 8.70
C VAL A 61 -14.78 16.40 7.64
N GLN A 62 -15.35 15.83 6.57
CA GLN A 62 -16.04 16.62 5.53
C GLN A 62 -17.23 17.41 6.09
N LYS A 63 -18.04 16.81 6.97
CA LYS A 63 -19.14 17.52 7.65
C LYS A 63 -18.63 18.66 8.52
N GLU A 64 -17.52 18.45 9.24
CA GLU A 64 -16.95 19.47 10.10
C GLU A 64 -16.33 20.62 9.30
N ILE A 65 -15.68 20.32 8.17
CA ILE A 65 -15.22 21.31 7.19
C ILE A 65 -16.39 22.14 6.66
N ALA A 66 -17.49 21.50 6.25
CA ALA A 66 -18.67 22.22 5.77
C ALA A 66 -19.26 23.13 6.86
N ARG A 67 -19.36 22.62 8.10
CA ARG A 67 -19.83 23.39 9.26
C ARG A 67 -18.95 24.61 9.56
N LEU A 68 -17.63 24.44 9.52
CA LEU A 68 -16.67 25.54 9.73
C LEU A 68 -16.75 26.57 8.61
N THR A 69 -16.89 26.12 7.36
CA THR A 69 -17.09 27.00 6.20
C THR A 69 -18.36 27.85 6.34
N ASP A 70 -19.47 27.24 6.75
CA ASP A 70 -20.72 27.95 7.01
C ASP A 70 -20.60 28.97 8.15
N GLN A 71 -19.89 28.60 9.22
CA GLN A 71 -19.59 29.51 10.33
C GLN A 71 -18.73 30.70 9.89
N GLN A 72 -17.72 30.46 9.06
CA GLN A 72 -16.87 31.51 8.50
C GLN A 72 -17.69 32.47 7.62
N LEU A 73 -18.50 31.95 6.69
CA LEU A 73 -19.40 32.74 5.86
C LEU A 73 -20.39 33.59 6.68
N ALA A 74 -20.97 33.01 7.74
CA ALA A 74 -21.87 33.72 8.64
C ALA A 74 -21.14 34.82 9.44
N ALA A 75 -19.92 34.56 9.89
CA ALA A 75 -19.08 35.54 10.58
C ALA A 75 -18.70 36.70 9.65
N ASP A 76 -18.27 36.42 8.42
CA ASP A 76 -17.93 37.43 7.42
C ASP A 76 -19.13 38.29 7.04
N LYS A 77 -20.32 37.68 6.89
CA LYS A 77 -21.55 38.43 6.64
C LYS A 77 -21.86 39.38 7.79
N ARG A 78 -21.78 38.91 9.04
CA ARG A 78 -21.97 39.76 10.23
C ARG A 78 -20.92 40.87 10.32
N LEU A 79 -19.67 40.58 9.95
CA LEU A 79 -18.60 41.58 9.93
C LEU A 79 -18.95 42.72 8.96
N ARG A 80 -19.40 42.40 7.74
CA ARG A 80 -19.85 43.40 6.75
C ARG A 80 -21.06 44.20 7.23
N GLU A 81 -22.06 43.54 7.83
CA GLU A 81 -23.23 44.21 8.40
C GLU A 81 -22.84 45.19 9.52
N LEU A 82 -21.90 44.79 10.39
CA LEU A 82 -21.37 45.64 11.46
C LEU A 82 -20.54 46.80 10.91
N GLN A 83 -19.71 46.59 9.89
CA GLN A 83 -18.96 47.66 9.22
C GLN A 83 -19.91 48.69 8.59
N ALA A 84 -20.93 48.25 7.85
CA ALA A 84 -21.92 49.17 7.28
C ALA A 84 -22.69 49.95 8.36
N ALA A 85 -23.03 49.31 9.48
CA ALA A 85 -23.68 49.97 10.61
C ALA A 85 -22.75 50.97 11.31
N TYR A 86 -21.46 50.65 11.41
CA TYR A 86 -20.42 51.52 11.94
C TYR A 86 -20.27 52.78 11.08
N GLU A 87 -20.08 52.62 9.76
CA GLU A 87 -19.96 53.73 8.81
C GLU A 87 -21.18 54.66 8.89
N LYS A 88 -22.39 54.10 8.94
CA LYS A 88 -23.63 54.86 9.08
C LYS A 88 -23.73 55.63 10.41
N LYS A 89 -23.23 55.05 11.51
CA LYS A 89 -23.16 55.75 12.81
C LYS A 89 -22.10 56.85 12.78
N GLN A 90 -20.96 56.60 12.14
CA GLN A 90 -19.88 57.56 11.98
C GLN A 90 -20.35 58.79 11.19
N GLU A 91 -21.01 58.60 10.04
CA GLU A 91 -21.65 59.71 9.28
C GLU A 91 -22.59 60.53 10.15
N LYS A 92 -23.37 59.87 11.02
CA LYS A 92 -24.31 60.55 11.91
C LYS A 92 -23.61 61.37 13.00
N VAL A 93 -22.48 60.88 13.52
CA VAL A 93 -21.63 61.65 14.46
C VAL A 93 -21.07 62.88 13.76
N ASP A 94 -20.57 62.73 12.54
CA ASP A 94 -19.99 63.82 11.77
C ASP A 94 -21.04 64.90 11.45
N GLN A 95 -22.26 64.49 11.05
CA GLN A 95 -23.40 65.40 10.88
C GLN A 95 -23.78 66.13 12.17
N LEU A 96 -23.84 65.44 13.30
CA LEU A 96 -24.17 66.07 14.59
C LEU A 96 -23.08 67.03 15.06
N ARG A 97 -21.81 66.72 14.80
CA ARG A 97 -20.67 67.62 15.06
C ARG A 97 -20.77 68.87 14.19
N GLU A 98 -21.02 68.74 12.89
CA GLU A 98 -21.26 69.89 12.02
C GLU A 98 -22.43 70.74 12.49
N GLN A 99 -23.57 70.13 12.87
CA GLN A 99 -24.72 70.86 13.39
C GLN A 99 -24.43 71.56 14.74
N ALA A 100 -23.65 70.94 15.62
CA ALA A 100 -23.26 71.53 16.90
C ALA A 100 -22.31 72.72 16.72
N VAL A 101 -21.36 72.62 15.77
CA VAL A 101 -20.49 73.73 15.35
C VAL A 101 -21.31 74.86 14.73
N ALA A 102 -22.27 74.53 13.85
CA ALA A 102 -23.15 75.50 13.20
C ALA A 102 -24.11 76.23 14.15
N ARG A 103 -24.48 75.61 15.29
CA ARG A 103 -25.43 76.19 16.27
C ARG A 103 -24.79 77.01 17.39
N GLY A 104 -23.46 77.07 17.49
CA GLY A 104 -22.74 77.89 18.47
C GLY A 104 -22.93 77.43 19.93
N SER A 105 -21.89 76.80 20.51
CA SER A 105 -21.59 76.53 21.94
C SER A 105 -22.69 76.24 23.00
N ILE A 106 -23.98 76.13 22.69
CA ILE A 106 -25.08 75.96 23.70
C ILE A 106 -25.74 74.57 23.66
N ALA A 107 -25.46 73.72 22.66
CA ALA A 107 -26.12 72.41 22.55
C ALA A 107 -25.43 71.29 23.36
N ARG A 108 -25.44 71.38 24.70
CA ARG A 108 -24.99 70.28 25.62
C ARG A 108 -25.62 68.92 25.28
N ASN A 109 -26.88 68.91 24.84
CA ASN A 109 -27.59 67.70 24.42
C ASN A 109 -27.00 67.05 23.15
N ALA A 110 -26.51 67.83 22.20
CA ALA A 110 -25.91 67.29 20.96
C ALA A 110 -24.52 66.69 21.23
N SER A 111 -23.74 67.33 22.11
CA SER A 111 -22.46 66.79 22.61
C SER A 111 -22.67 65.49 23.41
N GLN A 112 -23.62 65.46 24.35
CA GLN A 112 -23.92 64.23 25.10
C GLN A 112 -24.41 63.09 24.21
N GLN A 113 -25.22 63.39 23.18
CA GLN A 113 -25.60 62.37 22.19
C GLN A 113 -24.41 61.88 21.35
N ALA A 114 -23.48 62.77 20.98
CA ALA A 114 -22.26 62.39 20.28
C ALA A 114 -21.38 61.47 21.15
N ASP A 115 -21.23 61.75 22.44
CA ASP A 115 -20.47 60.91 23.38
C ASP A 115 -21.09 59.52 23.55
N VAL A 116 -22.43 59.43 23.64
CA VAL A 116 -23.16 58.15 23.71
C VAL A 116 -23.00 57.35 22.41
N VAL A 117 -23.05 58.01 21.24
CA VAL A 117 -22.82 57.32 19.97
C VAL A 117 -21.37 56.87 19.85
N GLN A 118 -20.41 57.66 20.30
CA GLN A 118 -18.98 57.32 20.28
C GLN A 118 -18.65 56.15 21.23
N ALA A 119 -19.30 56.06 22.39
CA ALA A 119 -19.20 54.89 23.28
C ALA A 119 -19.75 53.61 22.63
N ASN A 120 -20.92 53.68 21.98
CA ASN A 120 -21.49 52.55 21.23
C ASN A 120 -20.63 52.13 20.03
N LEU A 121 -19.89 53.07 19.45
CA LEU A 121 -19.01 52.85 18.31
C LEU A 121 -17.74 52.12 18.76
N ALA A 122 -17.17 52.49 19.92
CA ALA A 122 -16.06 51.77 20.55
C ALA A 122 -16.46 50.34 20.97
N GLU A 123 -17.68 50.13 21.47
CA GLU A 123 -18.18 48.78 21.80
C GLU A 123 -18.34 47.91 20.55
N ALA A 124 -18.85 48.49 19.45
CA ALA A 124 -18.96 47.80 18.17
C ALA A 124 -17.57 47.44 17.58
N GLU A 125 -16.58 48.33 17.68
CA GLU A 125 -15.19 48.02 17.30
C GLU A 125 -14.61 46.87 18.13
N GLY A 126 -14.89 46.84 19.43
CA GLY A 126 -14.49 45.73 20.31
C GLY A 126 -15.05 44.38 19.85
N LEU A 127 -16.34 44.35 19.47
CA LEU A 127 -17.00 43.15 18.93
C LEU A 127 -16.44 42.74 17.56
N VAL A 128 -16.23 43.69 16.65
CA VAL A 128 -15.62 43.45 15.33
C VAL A 128 -14.23 42.84 15.48
N ASN A 129 -13.38 43.42 16.34
CA ASN A 129 -12.04 42.89 16.60
C ASN A 129 -12.06 41.49 17.21
N LYS A 130 -13.01 41.21 18.12
CA LYS A 130 -13.17 39.88 18.72
C LYS A 130 -13.57 38.83 17.68
N HIS A 131 -14.52 39.15 16.81
CA HIS A 131 -14.95 38.25 15.74
C HIS A 131 -13.89 38.05 14.66
N ARG A 132 -13.12 39.10 14.32
CA ARG A 132 -11.99 39.00 13.40
C ARG A 132 -10.95 37.99 13.90
N ARG A 133 -10.56 38.07 15.18
CA ARG A 133 -9.62 37.11 15.78
C ARG A 133 -10.14 35.67 15.76
N LEU A 134 -11.44 35.47 16.02
CA LEU A 134 -12.05 34.14 15.94
C LEU A 134 -12.00 33.60 14.52
N ALA A 135 -12.33 34.41 13.51
CA ALA A 135 -12.25 34.04 12.10
C ALA A 135 -10.81 33.68 11.66
N GLU A 136 -9.83 34.51 12.01
CA GLU A 136 -8.40 34.25 11.76
C GLU A 136 -7.94 32.93 12.41
N THR A 137 -8.45 32.62 13.61
CA THR A 137 -8.10 31.37 14.31
C THR A 137 -8.75 30.16 13.65
N SER A 138 -10.02 30.24 13.25
CA SER A 138 -10.70 29.17 12.53
C SER A 138 -10.08 28.91 11.16
N GLU A 139 -9.66 29.95 10.44
CA GLU A 139 -9.00 29.82 9.14
C GLU A 139 -7.68 29.06 9.27
N LYS A 140 -6.88 29.34 10.30
CA LYS A 140 -5.65 28.59 10.58
C LYS A 140 -5.91 27.11 10.85
N VAL A 141 -6.94 26.80 11.65
CA VAL A 141 -7.32 25.40 11.95
C VAL A 141 -7.80 24.69 10.69
N PHE A 142 -8.59 25.37 9.85
CA PHE A 142 -9.06 24.84 8.58
C PHE A 142 -7.90 24.54 7.62
N LEU A 143 -6.96 25.47 7.46
CA LEU A 143 -5.78 25.28 6.61
C LEU A 143 -4.91 24.12 7.10
N GLN A 144 -4.70 24.00 8.42
CA GLN A 144 -3.98 22.87 9.00
C GLN A 144 -4.70 21.55 8.70
N ALA A 145 -6.01 21.47 8.96
CA ALA A 145 -6.79 20.27 8.70
C ALA A 145 -6.76 19.87 7.21
N LYS A 146 -6.76 20.85 6.30
CA LYS A 146 -6.61 20.61 4.86
C LYS A 146 -5.23 20.02 4.53
N MET A 147 -4.15 20.57 5.08
CA MET A 147 -2.80 20.03 4.89
C MET A 147 -2.68 18.60 5.45
N ASP A 148 -3.31 18.32 6.60
CA ASP A 148 -3.31 16.99 7.20
C ASP A 148 -4.06 15.96 6.33
N VAL A 149 -5.18 16.36 5.71
CA VAL A 149 -5.92 15.52 4.75
C VAL A 149 -5.08 15.28 3.49
N ASP A 150 -4.51 16.32 2.88
CA ASP A 150 -3.66 16.18 1.69
C ASP A 150 -2.45 15.26 1.98
N HIS A 151 -1.88 15.34 3.18
CA HIS A 151 -0.80 14.46 3.61
C HIS A 151 -1.27 13.01 3.81
N ALA A 152 -2.42 12.79 4.43
CA ALA A 152 -3.01 11.46 4.61
C ALA A 152 -3.37 10.80 3.27
N GLU A 153 -3.88 11.55 2.30
CA GLU A 153 -4.17 11.05 0.95
C GLU A 153 -2.90 10.60 0.23
N ARG A 154 -1.79 11.35 0.33
CA ARG A 154 -0.49 10.92 -0.22
C ARG A 154 0.00 9.63 0.41
N LEU A 155 -0.04 9.54 1.75
CA LEU A 155 0.33 8.31 2.45
C LEU A 155 -0.54 7.11 2.03
N CYS A 156 -1.83 7.34 1.79
CA CYS A 156 -2.73 6.30 1.29
C CYS A 156 -2.28 5.81 -0.09
N LEU A 157 -2.04 6.72 -1.03
CA LEU A 157 -1.57 6.39 -2.39
C LEU A 157 -0.21 5.68 -2.36
N ASP A 158 0.74 6.17 -1.56
CA ASP A 158 2.05 5.54 -1.41
C ASP A 158 1.92 4.12 -0.85
N SER A 159 1.03 3.92 0.13
CA SER A 159 0.77 2.60 0.71
C SER A 159 0.09 1.64 -0.28
N GLU A 160 -0.84 2.13 -1.10
CA GLU A 160 -1.48 1.34 -2.15
C GLU A 160 -0.47 0.88 -3.20
N HIS A 161 0.42 1.78 -3.61
CA HIS A 161 1.52 1.46 -4.52
C HIS A 161 2.45 0.40 -3.91
N GLU A 162 2.89 0.58 -2.66
CA GLU A 162 3.76 -0.37 -1.96
C GLU A 162 3.10 -1.76 -1.83
N VAL A 163 1.80 -1.82 -1.53
CA VAL A 163 1.04 -3.07 -1.47
C VAL A 163 0.96 -3.74 -2.84
N ALA A 164 0.72 -2.97 -3.92
CA ALA A 164 0.68 -3.48 -5.28
C ALA A 164 2.03 -4.07 -5.71
N GLU A 165 3.13 -3.35 -5.46
CA GLU A 165 4.49 -3.82 -5.73
C GLU A 165 4.82 -5.11 -4.97
N LYS A 166 4.52 -5.16 -3.67
CA LYS A 166 4.73 -6.37 -2.85
C LYS A 166 3.90 -7.55 -3.33
N LYS A 167 2.66 -7.31 -3.78
CA LYS A 167 1.79 -8.35 -4.35
C LYS A 167 2.35 -8.89 -5.66
N GLU A 168 2.82 -8.01 -6.53
CA GLU A 168 3.46 -8.39 -7.79
C GLU A 168 4.75 -9.20 -7.54
N LEU A 169 5.57 -8.75 -6.60
CA LEU A 169 6.78 -9.47 -6.18
C LEU A 169 6.45 -10.87 -5.66
N LYS A 170 5.45 -11.00 -4.78
CA LYS A 170 4.98 -12.30 -4.29
C LYS A 170 4.59 -13.23 -5.45
N LEU A 171 3.84 -12.73 -6.43
CA LEU A 171 3.43 -13.53 -7.60
C LEU A 171 4.64 -13.99 -8.41
N ARG A 172 5.66 -13.14 -8.59
CA ARG A 172 6.90 -13.51 -9.30
C ARG A 172 7.71 -14.58 -8.57
N VAL A 173 7.86 -14.45 -7.24
CA VAL A 173 8.56 -15.47 -6.43
C VAL A 173 7.82 -16.81 -6.50
N LEU A 174 6.48 -16.79 -6.40
CA LEU A 174 5.67 -18.00 -6.57
C LEU A 174 5.82 -18.59 -7.98
N ALA A 175 5.83 -17.77 -9.03
CA ALA A 175 6.05 -18.23 -10.40
C ALA A 175 7.42 -18.89 -10.57
N ALA A 176 8.49 -18.29 -10.02
CA ALA A 176 9.83 -18.89 -10.04
C ALA A 176 9.84 -20.26 -9.33
N ARG A 177 9.25 -20.36 -8.14
CA ARG A 177 9.11 -21.64 -7.42
C ARG A 177 8.31 -22.67 -8.22
N SER A 178 7.15 -22.29 -8.77
CA SER A 178 6.31 -23.19 -9.56
C SER A 178 7.00 -23.65 -10.83
N SER A 179 7.78 -22.79 -11.48
CA SER A 179 8.56 -23.14 -12.67
C SER A 179 9.68 -24.14 -12.36
N LEU A 180 10.37 -23.98 -11.23
CA LEU A 180 11.37 -24.94 -10.73
C LEU A 180 10.75 -26.31 -10.47
N GLN A 181 9.60 -26.35 -9.79
CA GLN A 181 8.88 -27.59 -9.55
C GLN A 181 8.40 -28.23 -10.85
N SER A 182 7.89 -27.43 -11.80
CA SER A 182 7.46 -27.91 -13.11
C SER A 182 8.61 -28.58 -13.87
N PHE A 183 9.80 -27.95 -13.85
CA PHE A 183 11.00 -28.52 -14.44
C PHE A 183 11.33 -29.90 -13.87
N TYR A 184 11.45 -30.03 -12.54
CA TYR A 184 11.75 -31.32 -11.93
C TYR A 184 10.65 -32.36 -12.15
N ASN A 185 9.38 -31.97 -12.15
CA ASN A 185 8.28 -32.88 -12.48
C ASN A 185 8.40 -33.41 -13.93
N ASN A 186 8.81 -32.56 -14.88
CA ASN A 186 9.00 -32.99 -16.26
C ASN A 186 10.22 -33.89 -16.44
N VAL A 187 11.30 -33.62 -15.71
CA VAL A 187 12.46 -34.52 -15.65
C VAL A 187 12.06 -35.87 -15.05
N ASP A 188 11.30 -35.89 -13.97
CA ASP A 188 10.78 -37.14 -13.36
C ASP A 188 9.87 -37.91 -14.33
N ASN A 189 9.00 -37.21 -15.06
CA ASN A 189 8.14 -37.84 -16.06
C ASN A 189 8.95 -38.45 -17.21
N LEU A 190 9.99 -37.74 -17.67
CA LEU A 190 10.93 -38.26 -18.67
C LEU A 190 11.66 -39.49 -18.13
N SER A 191 12.17 -39.43 -16.90
CA SER A 191 12.83 -40.56 -16.23
C SER A 191 11.93 -41.79 -16.21
N ARG A 192 10.66 -41.65 -15.80
CA ARG A 192 9.69 -42.74 -15.78
C ARG A 192 9.35 -43.28 -17.17
N SER A 193 9.32 -42.44 -18.20
CA SER A 193 9.07 -42.88 -19.59
C SER A 193 10.22 -43.73 -20.16
N LEU A 194 11.44 -43.42 -19.74
CA LEU A 194 12.65 -44.12 -20.10
C LEU A 194 12.95 -45.31 -19.17
N GLU A 195 12.32 -45.36 -18.00
CA GLU A 195 12.50 -46.39 -16.99
C GLU A 195 12.27 -47.80 -17.59
N GLY A 196 13.21 -48.70 -17.33
CA GLY A 196 13.24 -50.05 -17.90
C GLY A 196 13.76 -50.16 -19.34
N LYS A 197 13.75 -49.08 -20.14
CA LYS A 197 14.36 -49.07 -21.49
C LYS A 197 15.84 -48.76 -21.45
N ILE A 198 16.22 -47.75 -20.65
CA ILE A 198 17.63 -47.30 -20.53
C ILE A 198 18.43 -48.11 -19.50
N MET A 199 17.74 -48.90 -18.67
CA MET A 199 18.38 -49.75 -17.66
C MET A 199 18.81 -51.13 -18.20
N ASP A 200 18.58 -51.38 -19.49
CA ASP A 200 19.16 -52.52 -20.19
C ASP A 200 20.60 -52.16 -20.62
N PRO A 201 21.65 -52.88 -20.16
CA PRO A 201 23.04 -52.59 -20.53
C PRO A 201 23.32 -52.64 -22.04
N GLU A 202 22.48 -53.31 -22.82
CA GLU A 202 22.61 -53.37 -24.28
C GLU A 202 21.87 -52.24 -25.00
N ALA A 203 21.08 -51.44 -24.29
CA ALA A 203 20.31 -50.35 -24.89
C ALA A 203 21.16 -49.11 -25.18
N ASP A 204 20.94 -48.52 -26.35
CA ASP A 204 21.51 -47.23 -26.73
C ASP A 204 20.73 -46.08 -26.05
N ALA A 205 21.02 -45.86 -24.76
CA ALA A 205 20.37 -44.85 -23.93
C ALA A 205 20.38 -43.43 -24.55
N PRO A 206 21.48 -42.92 -25.15
CA PRO A 206 21.48 -41.61 -25.82
C PRO A 206 20.48 -41.50 -26.97
N LYS A 207 20.27 -42.59 -27.71
CA LYS A 207 19.31 -42.64 -28.82
C LYS A 207 17.87 -42.75 -28.31
N LEU A 208 17.64 -43.54 -27.26
CA LEU A 208 16.34 -43.67 -26.62
C LEU A 208 15.89 -42.35 -25.98
N PHE A 209 16.81 -41.65 -25.31
CA PHE A 209 16.56 -40.32 -24.75
C PHE A 209 16.10 -39.35 -25.84
N ARG A 210 16.83 -39.26 -26.96
CA ARG A 210 16.49 -38.35 -28.08
C ARG A 210 15.16 -38.68 -28.74
N ALA A 211 14.79 -39.95 -28.78
CA ALA A 211 13.54 -40.39 -29.38
C ALA A 211 12.32 -40.16 -28.47
N ASP A 212 12.52 -39.89 -27.18
CA ASP A 212 11.43 -39.69 -26.24
C ASP A 212 10.83 -38.27 -26.38
N PRO A 213 9.51 -38.14 -26.61
CA PRO A 213 8.88 -36.83 -26.77
C PRO A 213 8.95 -35.96 -25.51
N LEU A 214 9.14 -36.55 -24.32
CA LEU A 214 9.26 -35.81 -23.06
C LEU A 214 10.63 -35.14 -22.89
N ALA A 215 11.65 -35.53 -23.67
CA ALA A 215 12.99 -34.96 -23.59
C ALA A 215 12.97 -33.47 -23.92
N ALA A 216 12.39 -33.10 -25.07
CA ALA A 216 12.25 -31.69 -25.46
C ALA A 216 11.33 -30.91 -24.50
N VAL A 217 10.31 -31.56 -23.92
CA VAL A 217 9.41 -30.93 -22.93
C VAL A 217 10.19 -30.57 -21.65
N ALA A 218 10.99 -31.49 -21.12
CA ALA A 218 11.83 -31.24 -19.95
C ALA A 218 12.82 -30.09 -20.19
N LEU A 219 13.53 -30.10 -21.33
CA LEU A 219 14.47 -29.02 -21.69
C LEU A 219 13.78 -27.66 -21.87
N ARG A 220 12.58 -27.60 -22.46
CA ARG A 220 11.81 -26.35 -22.55
C ARG A 220 11.37 -25.86 -21.18
N SER A 221 10.98 -26.74 -20.27
CA SER A 221 10.60 -26.34 -18.91
C SER A 221 11.78 -25.81 -18.09
N TYR A 222 13.01 -26.24 -18.37
CA TYR A 222 14.21 -25.59 -17.84
C TYR A 222 14.30 -24.12 -18.32
N ASN A 223 14.02 -23.86 -19.59
CA ASN A 223 14.02 -22.50 -20.14
C ASN A 223 12.89 -21.63 -19.58
N GLU A 224 11.73 -22.21 -19.29
CA GLU A 224 10.63 -21.51 -18.60
C GLU A 224 11.01 -21.14 -17.16
N MET A 225 11.72 -22.05 -16.48
CA MET A 225 12.29 -21.79 -15.17
C MET A 225 13.30 -20.65 -15.21
N THR A 226 14.31 -20.71 -16.09
CA THR A 226 15.30 -19.63 -16.20
C THR A 226 14.66 -18.29 -16.58
N ALA A 227 13.64 -18.28 -17.44
CA ALA A 227 12.86 -17.09 -17.76
C ALA A 227 12.14 -16.50 -16.52
N SER A 228 11.60 -17.35 -15.65
CA SER A 228 10.94 -16.91 -14.40
C SER A 228 11.94 -16.27 -13.43
N PHE A 229 13.14 -16.84 -13.32
CA PHE A 229 14.24 -16.24 -12.55
C PHE A 229 14.75 -14.93 -13.17
N ARG A 230 14.78 -14.82 -14.51
CA ARG A 230 15.13 -13.57 -15.21
C ARG A 230 14.12 -12.46 -14.95
N ARG A 231 12.82 -12.76 -14.94
CA ARG A 231 11.78 -11.78 -14.56
C ARG A 231 11.94 -11.29 -13.13
N LEU A 232 12.35 -12.18 -12.21
CA LEU A 232 12.65 -11.79 -10.84
C LEU A 232 13.89 -10.88 -10.78
N PHE A 233 14.95 -11.22 -11.51
CA PHE A 233 16.19 -10.43 -11.61
C PHE A 233 15.95 -8.99 -12.08
N VAL A 234 15.17 -8.80 -13.15
CA VAL A 234 14.92 -7.48 -13.74
C VAL A 234 14.11 -6.58 -12.81
N LYS A 235 13.16 -7.14 -12.06
CA LYS A 235 12.17 -6.36 -11.30
C LYS A 235 12.46 -6.26 -9.82
N SER A 236 13.20 -7.20 -9.25
CA SER A 236 13.57 -7.19 -7.85
C SER A 236 14.93 -7.87 -7.68
N LYS A 237 15.97 -7.09 -7.95
CA LYS A 237 17.37 -7.51 -7.83
C LYS A 237 17.67 -8.06 -6.43
N ASP A 238 17.24 -7.36 -5.38
CA ASP A 238 17.46 -7.76 -3.99
C ASP A 238 16.84 -9.13 -3.67
N THR A 239 15.61 -9.38 -4.15
CA THR A 239 14.98 -10.70 -3.96
C THR A 239 15.68 -11.77 -4.78
N TYR A 240 16.12 -11.43 -5.99
CA TYR A 240 16.88 -12.34 -6.82
C TYR A 240 18.23 -12.71 -6.17
N GLU A 241 18.95 -11.77 -5.55
CA GLU A 241 20.20 -12.01 -4.82
C GLU A 241 20.05 -13.11 -3.76
N VAL A 242 18.91 -13.13 -3.05
CA VAL A 242 18.62 -14.16 -2.05
C VAL A 242 18.53 -15.56 -2.66
N VAL A 243 17.91 -15.68 -3.85
CA VAL A 243 17.72 -16.99 -4.51
C VAL A 243 18.86 -17.36 -5.46
N ALA A 244 19.68 -16.40 -5.87
CA ALA A 244 20.78 -16.60 -6.82
C ALA A 244 21.84 -17.58 -6.30
N GLY A 245 22.01 -17.66 -4.97
CA GLY A 245 22.90 -18.64 -4.34
C GLY A 245 22.53 -20.10 -4.64
N SER A 246 21.27 -20.38 -4.96
CA SER A 246 20.81 -21.74 -5.31
C SER A 246 20.99 -22.08 -6.79
N ILE A 247 21.32 -21.12 -7.65
CA ILE A 247 21.42 -21.35 -9.10
C ILE A 247 22.47 -22.40 -9.47
N PRO A 248 23.72 -22.36 -8.94
CA PRO A 248 24.72 -23.38 -9.27
C PRO A 248 24.26 -24.80 -8.92
N GLU A 249 23.52 -24.95 -7.82
CA GLU A 249 22.94 -26.24 -7.41
C GLU A 249 21.82 -26.68 -8.37
N ILE A 250 20.94 -25.75 -8.77
CA ILE A 250 19.88 -26.04 -9.74
C ILE A 250 20.47 -26.46 -11.09
N GLU A 251 21.46 -25.72 -11.60
CA GLU A 251 22.13 -26.04 -12.87
C GLU A 251 22.88 -27.38 -12.79
N GLY A 252 23.60 -27.63 -11.69
CA GLY A 252 24.32 -28.88 -11.47
C GLY A 252 23.38 -30.08 -11.39
N ASN A 253 22.28 -29.96 -10.64
CA ASN A 253 21.27 -31.03 -10.52
C ASN A 253 20.54 -31.28 -11.85
N ALA A 254 20.20 -30.21 -12.59
CA ALA A 254 19.59 -30.33 -13.91
C ALA A 254 20.50 -31.06 -14.89
N GLU A 255 21.79 -30.69 -14.94
CA GLU A 255 22.76 -31.32 -15.81
C GLU A 255 23.02 -32.78 -15.43
N ALA A 256 23.17 -33.07 -14.13
CA ALA A 256 23.35 -34.42 -13.63
C ALA A 256 22.15 -35.33 -13.96
N ALA A 257 20.93 -34.82 -13.79
CA ALA A 257 19.72 -35.60 -14.11
C ALA A 257 19.64 -35.96 -15.60
N LEU A 258 19.97 -35.02 -16.49
CA LEU A 258 20.01 -35.30 -17.94
C LEU A 258 21.12 -36.29 -18.31
N LYS A 259 22.30 -36.17 -17.70
CA LYS A 259 23.42 -37.10 -17.90
C LYS A 259 23.06 -38.51 -17.45
N LEU A 260 22.48 -38.67 -16.26
CA LEU A 260 22.04 -39.96 -15.74
C LEU A 260 21.03 -40.67 -16.65
N LEU A 261 20.17 -39.92 -17.34
CA LEU A 261 19.21 -40.49 -18.28
C LEU A 261 19.83 -40.83 -19.64
N CYS A 262 20.91 -40.14 -20.02
CA CYS A 262 21.59 -40.33 -21.28
C CYS A 262 22.69 -41.41 -21.21
N ASP A 263 23.39 -41.51 -20.09
CA ASP A 263 24.45 -42.49 -19.81
C ASP A 263 24.28 -43.09 -18.40
N PRO A 264 23.27 -43.96 -18.19
CA PRO A 264 22.89 -44.46 -16.87
C PRO A 264 23.94 -45.35 -16.18
N PHE A 265 24.90 -45.85 -16.95
CA PHE A 265 26.00 -46.68 -16.45
C PHE A 265 27.36 -45.97 -16.54
N GLU A 266 27.36 -44.67 -16.87
CA GLU A 266 28.57 -43.82 -16.98
C GLU A 266 29.60 -44.38 -17.98
N ALA A 267 29.19 -45.27 -18.91
CA ALA A 267 30.11 -45.98 -19.78
C ALA A 267 30.74 -45.04 -20.82
N ILE A 268 29.96 -44.08 -21.32
CA ILE A 268 30.42 -43.07 -22.28
C ILE A 268 31.31 -42.04 -21.57
N GLU A 269 30.92 -41.64 -20.35
CA GLU A 269 31.72 -40.73 -19.53
C GLU A 269 33.08 -41.33 -19.14
N GLU A 270 33.10 -42.58 -18.66
CA GLU A 270 34.34 -43.29 -18.31
C GLU A 270 35.24 -43.50 -19.53
N GLU A 271 34.68 -43.85 -20.69
CA GLU A 271 35.45 -44.01 -21.93
C GLU A 271 36.06 -42.68 -22.38
N ALA A 272 35.29 -41.59 -22.32
CA ALA A 272 35.77 -40.25 -22.62
C ALA A 272 36.91 -39.82 -21.69
N GLN A 273 36.78 -40.07 -20.38
CA GLN A 273 37.82 -39.79 -19.40
C GLN A 273 39.08 -40.62 -19.66
N ARG A 274 38.93 -41.93 -19.94
CA ARG A 274 40.04 -42.84 -20.24
C ARG A 274 40.78 -42.46 -21.52
N ALA A 275 40.05 -42.02 -22.54
CA ALA A 275 40.61 -41.56 -23.81
C ALA A 275 41.18 -40.13 -23.74
N GLY A 276 40.92 -39.38 -22.65
CA GLY A 276 41.25 -37.97 -22.54
C GLY A 276 40.52 -37.09 -23.57
N ASN A 277 39.35 -37.54 -24.04
CA ASN A 277 38.58 -36.88 -25.09
C ASN A 277 37.09 -36.86 -24.72
N SER A 278 36.59 -35.69 -24.28
CA SER A 278 35.19 -35.48 -23.90
C SER A 278 34.24 -35.26 -25.07
N THR A 279 34.74 -35.13 -26.31
CA THR A 279 33.89 -34.74 -27.46
C THR A 279 32.73 -35.72 -27.69
N ILE A 280 32.98 -37.03 -27.61
CA ILE A 280 31.93 -38.04 -27.79
C ILE A 280 30.86 -37.94 -26.70
N PHE A 281 31.28 -37.68 -25.45
CA PHE A 281 30.36 -37.47 -24.34
C PHE A 281 29.56 -36.19 -24.52
N GLU A 282 30.21 -35.08 -24.90
CA GLU A 282 29.56 -33.78 -25.11
C GLU A 282 28.53 -33.82 -26.25
N GLU A 283 28.85 -34.51 -27.35
CA GLU A 283 27.96 -34.74 -28.48
C GLU A 283 26.76 -35.60 -28.08
N LYS A 284 26.98 -36.70 -27.36
CA LYS A 284 25.93 -37.66 -27.04
C LYS A 284 25.06 -37.25 -25.85
N CYS A 285 25.67 -36.78 -24.78
CA CYS A 285 25.02 -36.56 -23.47
C CYS A 285 25.30 -35.18 -22.85
N GLY A 286 26.07 -34.33 -23.53
CA GLY A 286 26.39 -32.99 -23.06
C GLY A 286 25.59 -31.89 -23.75
N PRO A 287 26.18 -30.68 -23.88
CA PRO A 287 25.46 -29.50 -24.38
C PRO A 287 24.82 -29.65 -25.76
N PHE A 288 25.39 -30.46 -26.65
CA PHE A 288 24.85 -30.67 -28.01
C PHE A 288 23.47 -31.33 -28.02
N LEU A 289 23.11 -32.05 -26.94
CA LEU A 289 21.78 -32.64 -26.76
C LEU A 289 20.65 -31.60 -26.89
N TRP A 290 20.90 -30.38 -26.42
CA TRP A 290 19.95 -29.27 -26.49
C TRP A 290 19.65 -28.88 -27.94
N SER A 291 20.71 -28.65 -28.73
CA SER A 291 20.59 -28.31 -30.15
C SER A 291 20.00 -29.45 -30.98
N ASP A 292 20.36 -30.71 -30.70
CA ASP A 292 19.80 -31.89 -31.37
C ASP A 292 18.28 -31.98 -31.22
N LEU A 293 17.77 -31.60 -30.04
CA LEU A 293 16.33 -31.58 -29.73
C LEU A 293 15.64 -30.28 -30.17
N GLY A 294 16.35 -29.38 -30.86
CA GLY A 294 15.83 -28.10 -31.32
C GLY A 294 15.47 -27.14 -30.17
N VAL A 295 16.17 -27.24 -29.04
CA VAL A 295 15.98 -26.38 -27.86
C VAL A 295 17.27 -25.63 -27.58
N GLU A 296 17.25 -24.30 -27.63
CA GLU A 296 18.39 -23.49 -27.22
C GLU A 296 18.42 -23.35 -25.69
N ARG A 297 19.52 -23.69 -25.03
CA ARG A 297 19.65 -23.55 -23.56
C ARG A 297 19.75 -22.08 -23.17
N ARG A 298 18.84 -21.61 -22.33
CA ARG A 298 18.90 -20.25 -21.76
C ARG A 298 19.73 -20.23 -20.48
N PRO A 299 20.70 -19.32 -20.33
CA PRO A 299 21.42 -19.16 -19.07
C PRO A 299 20.57 -18.42 -18.05
N PHE A 300 20.81 -18.72 -16.76
CA PHE A 300 20.35 -17.85 -15.70
C PHE A 300 20.98 -16.45 -15.82
N PRO A 301 20.30 -15.38 -15.38
CA PRO A 301 20.90 -14.06 -15.32
C PRO A 301 22.16 -14.08 -14.45
N SER A 302 23.17 -13.30 -14.82
CA SER A 302 24.33 -13.08 -13.95
C SER A 302 24.44 -11.61 -13.55
N PHE A 303 24.93 -11.33 -12.35
CA PHE A 303 25.18 -9.95 -11.92
C PHE A 303 26.28 -9.26 -12.74
N ALA A 304 27.12 -10.04 -13.44
CA ALA A 304 28.16 -9.53 -14.34
C ALA A 304 27.59 -9.00 -15.67
N GLU A 305 26.40 -9.45 -16.09
CA GLU A 305 25.72 -8.98 -17.32
C GLU A 305 25.06 -7.60 -17.15
N MET A 306 25.08 -7.02 -15.94
CA MET A 306 24.38 -5.80 -15.58
C MET A 306 25.22 -4.53 -15.85
N GLU A 307 25.99 -4.48 -16.95
CA GLU A 307 26.48 -3.18 -17.43
C GLU A 307 25.31 -2.38 -18.02
N PRO A 308 25.11 -1.12 -17.59
CA PRO A 308 23.94 -0.33 -17.95
C PRO A 308 24.06 0.14 -19.40
N GLY A 309 23.46 -0.60 -20.32
CA GLY A 309 23.41 -0.15 -21.72
C GLY A 309 22.69 -1.04 -22.72
N ARG A 310 22.17 -2.22 -22.33
CA ARG A 310 21.64 -3.16 -23.32
C ARG A 310 20.48 -4.01 -22.83
N GLN A 311 19.35 -3.41 -22.47
CA GLN A 311 18.06 -4.12 -22.46
C GLN A 311 16.87 -3.18 -22.25
N GLU A 312 16.47 -2.48 -23.32
CA GLU A 312 15.12 -1.88 -23.41
C GLU A 312 14.37 -2.28 -24.70
N SER A 313 14.88 -3.21 -25.52
CA SER A 313 14.31 -3.40 -26.86
C SER A 313 13.58 -4.72 -27.13
N GLU A 314 13.28 -5.59 -26.15
CA GLU A 314 12.69 -6.90 -26.46
C GLU A 314 11.36 -7.26 -25.78
N ASP A 315 10.83 -6.46 -24.85
CA ASP A 315 9.54 -6.78 -24.19
C ASP A 315 8.55 -5.61 -24.20
N MET A 316 8.32 -5.02 -25.39
CA MET A 316 7.18 -4.12 -25.61
C MET A 316 6.52 -4.39 -26.96
N GLN A 317 5.93 -5.59 -27.07
CA GLN A 317 4.81 -5.83 -27.98
C GLN A 317 3.58 -6.12 -27.12
N GLU A 318 3.05 -5.07 -26.49
CA GLU A 318 1.62 -5.03 -26.15
C GLU A 318 0.87 -4.60 -27.41
N GLU A 319 -0.08 -5.42 -27.84
CA GLU A 319 -1.05 -5.07 -28.88
C GLU A 319 -1.92 -3.92 -28.37
N GLU A 320 -1.71 -2.70 -28.89
CA GLU A 320 -2.71 -1.63 -28.76
C GLU A 320 -3.85 -1.84 -29.77
N PRO A 321 -5.13 -1.72 -29.35
CA PRO A 321 -6.23 -1.59 -30.28
C PRO A 321 -6.30 -0.16 -30.83
N GLU A 322 -6.36 -0.08 -32.16
CA GLU A 322 -6.50 1.14 -32.94
C GLU A 322 -7.62 2.07 -32.41
N SER A 323 -7.31 3.35 -32.29
CA SER A 323 -8.33 4.42 -32.30
C SER A 323 -7.87 5.56 -33.24
N PRO A 324 -8.79 6.14 -34.02
CA PRO A 324 -8.43 6.92 -35.19
C PRO A 324 -8.16 8.40 -34.87
N THR A 325 -7.07 8.87 -35.46
CA THR A 325 -6.93 10.12 -36.21
C THR A 325 -7.31 11.46 -35.57
N ASN A 326 -6.26 12.20 -35.23
CA ASN A 326 -6.16 13.65 -35.11
C ASN A 326 -7.00 14.45 -36.13
N MET A 327 -7.87 15.31 -35.62
CA MET A 327 -7.79 16.76 -35.89
C MET A 327 -7.43 17.35 -34.51
N TRP A 328 -6.53 18.30 -34.32
CA TRP A 328 -6.55 19.69 -34.77
C TRP A 328 -5.09 20.17 -34.83
N LYS A 329 -4.78 20.99 -35.84
CA LYS A 329 -3.48 21.61 -36.04
C LYS A 329 -3.63 23.12 -35.90
N ASP A 330 -2.76 23.67 -35.06
CA ASP A 330 -2.19 25.02 -34.95
C ASP A 330 -3.14 26.23 -34.84
N GLU A 331 -2.92 27.04 -33.79
CA GLU A 331 -2.32 28.37 -33.98
C GLU A 331 -1.58 28.83 -32.72
N GLU A 332 -0.42 29.43 -32.97
CA GLU A 332 0.59 29.96 -32.06
C GLU A 332 0.09 31.16 -31.24
N GLU A 333 0.65 31.38 -30.06
CA GLU A 333 1.27 32.69 -29.77
C GLU A 333 2.30 32.58 -28.62
N THR A 334 3.49 33.08 -28.94
CA THR A 334 4.70 33.28 -28.14
C THR A 334 4.61 34.50 -27.23
N GLU A 335 5.28 34.42 -26.06
CA GLU A 335 6.31 35.36 -25.53
C GLU A 335 6.52 35.04 -24.03
N GLU A 336 7.72 34.60 -23.65
CA GLU A 336 8.78 35.40 -22.97
C GLU A 336 8.33 35.99 -21.62
N THR A 337 9.06 36.02 -20.51
CA THR A 337 10.37 35.60 -20.00
C THR A 337 10.34 36.05 -18.54
N GLN A 338 10.90 35.31 -17.57
CA GLN A 338 11.78 35.84 -16.49
C GLN A 338 11.97 34.88 -15.31
N THR A 339 13.18 34.30 -15.28
CA THR A 339 14.17 34.32 -14.19
C THR A 339 13.72 34.26 -12.73
N GLY A 340 14.28 33.30 -12.00
CA GLY A 340 14.49 33.44 -10.55
C GLY A 340 14.83 32.13 -9.84
N ASP A 341 16.10 31.73 -9.87
CA ASP A 341 16.71 30.76 -8.96
C ASP A 341 16.46 31.09 -7.49
N LEU A 342 16.23 30.08 -6.64
CA LEU A 342 16.67 30.05 -5.22
C LEU A 342 16.74 28.57 -4.73
N PRO A 343 17.53 28.28 -3.67
CA PRO A 343 18.39 27.10 -3.58
C PRO A 343 17.93 26.01 -2.61
N SER A 344 18.62 24.88 -2.70
CA SER A 344 18.57 23.69 -1.83
C SER A 344 18.92 23.97 -0.36
N SER A 345 18.18 23.36 0.59
CA SER A 345 18.79 22.56 1.67
C SER A 345 17.78 21.91 2.64
N PRO A 346 18.20 20.86 3.38
CA PRO A 346 17.37 19.80 3.93
C PRO A 346 17.03 20.00 5.40
N VAL A 347 15.90 19.45 5.84
CA VAL A 347 15.62 19.26 7.27
C VAL A 347 15.06 17.86 7.47
N GLY A 348 15.94 16.92 7.78
CA GLY A 348 15.57 15.71 8.50
C GLY A 348 15.65 15.97 9.99
N LEU A 349 14.69 15.44 10.77
CA LEU A 349 14.71 15.33 12.23
C LEU A 349 13.60 14.33 12.67
N PRO A 350 13.68 13.73 13.88
CA PRO A 350 14.20 12.39 14.20
C PRO A 350 13.09 11.36 14.54
N PRO A 351 13.40 10.05 14.74
CA PRO A 351 12.40 9.06 15.14
C PRO A 351 12.04 9.18 16.64
N LEU A 352 10.76 9.11 16.96
CA LEU A 352 10.25 8.98 18.35
C LEU A 352 9.80 7.53 18.64
N PRO A 353 9.84 7.10 19.91
CA PRO A 353 10.04 5.71 20.31
C PRO A 353 8.77 4.86 20.29
N LEU A 354 8.91 3.63 19.81
CA LEU A 354 7.92 2.56 19.94
C LEU A 354 7.81 2.12 21.40
N GLU A 355 6.77 2.59 22.10
CA GLU A 355 6.33 1.96 23.34
C GLU A 355 5.59 0.65 23.02
N ARG A 356 6.08 -0.43 23.64
CA ARG A 356 5.55 -1.79 23.58
C ARG A 356 4.14 -1.84 24.18
N LEU A 357 3.16 -2.27 23.39
CA LEU A 357 1.89 -2.75 23.92
C LEU A 357 2.04 -4.21 24.41
N PRO A 358 1.55 -4.54 25.62
CA PRO A 358 1.68 -5.88 26.19
C PRO A 358 0.64 -6.85 25.61
N THR A 359 1.09 -8.09 25.45
CA THR A 359 0.33 -9.29 25.07
C THR A 359 -0.79 -9.62 26.05
N LYS A 360 -1.93 -10.01 25.46
CA LYS A 360 -3.19 -10.43 26.06
C LYS A 360 -3.10 -11.86 26.62
N THR A 361 -3.73 -12.14 27.76
CA THR A 361 -4.06 -13.52 28.15
C THR A 361 -5.47 -13.63 28.77
N THR A 362 -6.29 -14.43 28.09
CA THR A 362 -7.31 -15.40 28.56
C THR A 362 -8.61 -15.01 29.28
N HIS A 363 -9.69 -15.31 28.54
CA HIS A 363 -10.88 -16.14 28.85
C HIS A 363 -12.03 -15.71 29.78
N ALA A 364 -13.22 -15.81 29.16
CA ALA A 364 -14.54 -16.23 29.65
C ALA A 364 -15.51 -15.14 30.19
N PRO A 365 -16.82 -15.41 30.23
CA PRO A 365 -17.72 -15.57 29.08
C PRO A 365 -18.90 -14.57 29.10
N GLU A 366 -19.62 -14.53 27.99
CA GLU A 366 -20.80 -13.74 27.66
C GLU A 366 -21.94 -13.80 28.71
N PRO A 367 -22.66 -12.68 28.93
CA PRO A 367 -24.09 -12.74 29.25
C PRO A 367 -24.96 -11.95 28.27
N GLU A 368 -26.20 -12.43 28.16
CA GLU A 368 -27.30 -12.08 27.24
C GLU A 368 -27.65 -10.58 27.11
N PRO A 369 -28.27 -10.16 25.98
CA PRO A 369 -28.62 -8.76 25.76
C PRO A 369 -29.95 -8.39 26.45
N GLU A 370 -29.84 -7.65 27.55
CA GLU A 370 -30.96 -6.86 28.08
C GLU A 370 -31.25 -5.64 27.19
N SER A 371 -32.53 -5.44 26.93
CA SER A 371 -33.11 -4.31 26.22
C SER A 371 -32.75 -2.97 26.87
N MET A 372 -32.14 -2.04 26.13
CA MET A 372 -32.24 -0.61 26.44
C MET A 372 -32.22 0.26 25.18
N SER A 373 -33.32 0.99 25.01
CA SER A 373 -33.56 2.04 24.03
C SER A 373 -32.48 3.14 24.07
N PRO A 374 -32.06 3.70 22.92
CA PRO A 374 -31.24 4.91 22.94
C PRO A 374 -32.13 6.14 23.21
N LYS A 375 -31.98 6.69 24.43
CA LYS A 375 -32.35 8.07 24.76
C LYS A 375 -31.50 9.03 23.92
N THR A 376 -32.17 10.00 23.31
CA THR A 376 -31.60 11.19 22.70
C THR A 376 -30.72 11.97 23.69
N PRO A 377 -29.56 12.52 23.28
CA PRO A 377 -28.86 13.49 24.10
C PRO A 377 -29.57 14.85 23.98
N VAL A 378 -30.19 15.25 25.10
CA VAL A 378 -30.67 16.62 25.33
C VAL A 378 -29.44 17.53 25.47
N MET A 379 -29.17 18.33 24.46
CA MET A 379 -28.23 19.45 24.52
C MET A 379 -28.84 20.56 25.39
N GLY A 380 -28.64 20.48 26.70
CA GLY A 380 -28.99 21.54 27.65
C GLY A 380 -28.03 22.71 27.50
N LEU A 381 -28.55 23.86 27.06
CA LEU A 381 -27.91 25.15 27.29
C LEU A 381 -27.89 25.43 28.81
N PRO A 382 -26.78 25.93 29.39
CA PRO A 382 -26.80 26.42 30.76
C PRO A 382 -27.71 27.67 30.84
N PRO A 383 -28.56 27.81 31.89
CA PRO A 383 -29.40 28.99 32.03
C PRO A 383 -28.55 30.24 32.31
N PRO A 384 -28.98 31.43 31.85
CA PRO A 384 -28.28 32.67 32.13
C PRO A 384 -28.38 33.03 33.63
N PRO A 385 -27.35 33.66 34.22
CA PRO A 385 -27.40 34.12 35.60
C PRO A 385 -28.44 35.24 35.77
N LEU A 386 -29.32 35.05 36.74
CA LEU A 386 -30.21 36.06 37.29
C LEU A 386 -29.40 37.00 38.18
N ASP A 387 -29.13 38.22 37.72
CA ASP A 387 -28.66 39.31 38.58
C ASP A 387 -29.61 40.52 38.55
N ARG A 388 -30.44 40.53 39.60
CA ARG A 388 -30.75 41.64 40.51
C ARG A 388 -30.77 43.06 39.91
N LEU A 389 -31.99 43.56 39.73
CA LEU A 389 -32.31 44.99 39.72
C LEU A 389 -31.77 45.67 41.01
N PRO A 390 -31.04 46.79 40.93
CA PRO A 390 -30.79 47.62 42.10
C PRO A 390 -32.02 48.46 42.43
N SER A 391 -32.46 48.31 43.69
CA SER A 391 -33.48 49.10 44.37
C SER A 391 -33.19 50.60 44.30
N LYS A 392 -34.22 51.38 43.96
CA LYS A 392 -34.26 52.82 44.18
C LYS A 392 -34.25 53.09 45.69
N THR A 393 -33.21 53.78 46.17
CA THR A 393 -33.26 54.45 47.46
C THR A 393 -32.85 55.91 47.25
N THR A 394 -33.86 56.78 47.30
CA THR A 394 -33.75 58.23 47.40
C THR A 394 -33.15 58.60 48.77
N PRO A 395 -32.30 59.64 48.87
CA PRO A 395 -32.17 60.35 50.13
C PRO A 395 -32.36 61.87 49.99
N SER A 396 -33.16 62.42 50.87
CA SER A 396 -33.10 63.81 51.35
C SER A 396 -33.99 63.93 52.61
N PRO A 397 -33.81 64.88 53.54
CA PRO A 397 -32.67 65.79 53.79
C PRO A 397 -32.26 65.89 55.29
N ASN A 398 -31.20 66.69 55.55
CA ASN A 398 -30.86 67.43 56.78
C ASN A 398 -30.55 66.68 58.10
N ALA A 399 -29.33 66.88 58.62
CA ALA A 399 -29.09 67.56 59.91
C ALA A 399 -27.59 67.73 60.21
N VAL A 400 -27.23 68.96 60.60
CA VAL A 400 -25.96 69.42 61.20
C VAL A 400 -25.79 68.79 62.59
N PRO A 401 -24.55 68.52 63.06
CA PRO A 401 -24.00 69.35 64.14
C PRO A 401 -22.48 69.63 64.05
N ASP A 402 -22.13 70.72 64.73
CA ASP A 402 -20.83 71.36 65.06
C ASP A 402 -20.08 72.19 64.00
#